data_AF-A0A1M6ZA47-F1
#
_entry.id   AF-A0A1M6ZA47-F1
#
_cell.length_a   1.000
_cell.length_b   1.000
_cell.length_c   1.000
_cell.angle_alpha   90.00
_cell.angle_beta   90.00
_cell.angle_gamma   90.00
#
_symmetry.space_group_name_H-M   'P 1'
#
loop_
_entity.id
_entity.type
_entity.pdbx_description
1 polymer ?
#
loop_
_entity_poly.entity_id
_entity_poly.type
_entity_poly.pdbx_seq_one_letter_code
_entity_poly.pdbx_strand_id
1 'polypeptide(L)'
;MGINYFNSIPLRRQLEEIGHCRFMDSSEFSRGVEALKGKKIVFVGCGAQGLHQGLDLRDSGLDVSYTLRPEAIAEKRQSWKNATENGFAVGTYEEMIPTADLVCNLTPDKQHHNVIPAVMKLMKKGAALSYSHGFNIVEEGQQIREDITVIMVAPKGPGSEVRSEYVRGFGMPCLIAVHPENDPEGKGWDYAKAYAAGLHADRPGVLESSFVAEVKSDLMGEQTILCGMLQTGTILCYDKMVKEFGMEPAYVTKLLQYGWETISEALKHGGITNMMDRLSNPAKIRANELADKMKVIMRSLYQEHQDNIISGKFSSTMMIDWENKDHDLLTWRAETGELEFEKVAATDKAISEQEYFDRGVLMVAMIKAGVELAFETMCSVGIKPMSAYYESLHETPLIANLIARKKLFEMNRVISDTAEYGCYLFANKCVPLLKDFMAKEVTKEDIGAIFGEGKSTAVDNEELIKVNASIRKHPVEEIGAWLRARMSGMTRVV
;
A
#
# COMPACT_ATOMS: atom_id res chain seq x y z
N MET A 1 7.49 2.98 25.76
CA MET A 1 7.93 2.74 24.36
C MET A 1 9.42 2.49 24.32
N GLY A 2 9.87 1.59 23.44
CA GLY A 2 11.29 1.45 23.12
C GLY A 2 11.81 2.71 22.41
N ILE A 3 13.14 2.81 22.28
CA ILE A 3 13.74 3.81 21.40
C ILE A 3 13.50 3.34 19.97
N ASN A 4 12.96 4.21 19.10
CA ASN A 4 12.82 3.95 17.66
C ASN A 4 14.13 3.36 17.09
N TYR A 5 14.04 2.17 16.49
CA TYR A 5 15.22 1.40 16.08
C TYR A 5 16.06 2.16 15.05
N PHE A 6 15.40 2.73 14.03
CA PHE A 6 16.09 3.47 12.98
C PHE A 6 16.88 4.67 13.55
N ASN A 7 16.31 5.37 14.54
CA ASN A 7 16.98 6.49 15.20
C ASN A 7 18.06 6.07 16.21
N SER A 8 18.10 4.79 16.60
CA SER A 8 19.11 4.24 17.52
C SER A 8 20.41 3.83 16.82
N ILE A 9 20.35 3.57 15.50
CA ILE A 9 21.50 3.12 14.71
C ILE A 9 22.26 4.30 14.08
N PRO A 10 23.58 4.17 13.85
CA PRO A 10 24.38 5.24 13.22
C PRO A 10 23.96 5.51 11.76
N LEU A 11 24.19 6.73 11.27
CA LEU A 11 23.85 7.14 9.90
C LEU A 11 24.32 6.16 8.81
N ARG A 12 25.53 5.60 8.94
CA ARG A 12 26.03 4.59 7.99
C ARG A 12 25.07 3.40 7.87
N ARG A 13 24.59 2.88 9.00
CA ARG A 13 23.63 1.76 9.02
C ARG A 13 22.23 2.19 8.56
N GLN A 14 21.80 3.39 8.91
CA GLN A 14 20.55 3.96 8.39
C GLN A 14 20.54 3.94 6.86
N LEU A 15 21.63 4.41 6.23
CA LEU A 15 21.80 4.44 4.78
C LEU A 15 21.91 3.03 4.15
N GLU A 16 22.60 2.10 4.82
CA GLU A 16 22.69 0.71 4.39
C GLU A 16 21.30 0.04 4.37
N GLU A 17 20.54 0.17 5.46
CA GLU A 17 19.25 -0.50 5.59
C GLU A 17 18.16 0.16 4.75
N ILE A 18 18.06 1.50 4.74
CA ILE A 18 17.06 2.21 3.91
C ILE A 18 17.32 2.01 2.41
N GLY A 19 18.58 1.83 2.03
CA GLY A 19 19.02 1.58 0.67
C GLY A 19 19.02 0.10 0.28
N HIS A 20 18.59 -0.82 1.15
CA HIS A 20 18.60 -2.25 0.86
C HIS A 20 17.40 -2.64 0.01
N CYS A 21 17.65 -2.89 -1.27
CA CYS A 21 16.63 -3.37 -2.21
C CYS A 21 17.28 -4.03 -3.41
N ARG A 22 16.92 -5.29 -3.66
CA ARG A 22 17.41 -6.09 -4.78
C ARG A 22 16.30 -6.97 -5.32
N PHE A 23 16.05 -6.90 -6.62
CA PHE A 23 15.16 -7.87 -7.28
C PHE A 23 15.86 -9.23 -7.31
N MET A 24 15.22 -10.24 -6.72
CA MET A 24 15.77 -11.58 -6.61
C MET A 24 15.57 -12.36 -7.91
N ASP A 25 16.57 -13.16 -8.28
CA ASP A 25 16.47 -14.03 -9.44
C ASP A 25 15.60 -15.26 -9.11
N SER A 26 14.82 -15.72 -10.09
CA SER A 26 13.95 -16.90 -9.93
C SER A 26 14.71 -18.16 -9.47
N SER A 27 15.99 -18.31 -9.83
CA SER A 27 16.83 -19.45 -9.42
C SER A 27 17.08 -19.48 -7.90
N GLU A 28 16.96 -18.35 -7.21
CA GLU A 28 17.09 -18.25 -5.75
C GLU A 28 15.92 -18.93 -5.00
N PHE A 29 14.81 -19.16 -5.71
CA PHE A 29 13.60 -19.85 -5.22
C PHE A 29 13.50 -21.30 -5.73
N SER A 30 14.55 -21.84 -6.34
CA SER A 30 14.57 -23.23 -6.86
C SER A 30 14.28 -24.31 -5.80
N ARG A 31 14.50 -23.99 -4.52
CA ARG A 31 14.16 -24.85 -3.37
C ARG A 31 12.71 -24.69 -2.90
N GLY A 32 11.89 -23.85 -3.54
CA GLY A 32 10.50 -23.60 -3.20
C GLY A 32 10.28 -23.47 -1.69
N VAL A 33 9.36 -24.28 -1.15
CA VAL A 33 8.99 -24.28 0.26
C VAL A 33 9.84 -25.21 1.15
N GLU A 34 10.90 -25.83 0.63
CA GLU A 34 11.65 -26.91 1.31
C GLU A 34 12.14 -26.53 2.72
N ALA A 35 12.56 -25.28 2.95
CA ALA A 35 13.05 -24.84 4.26
C ALA A 35 11.97 -24.84 5.36
N LEU A 36 10.69 -24.79 4.96
CA LEU A 36 9.53 -24.81 5.86
C LEU A 36 8.76 -26.14 5.84
N LYS A 37 9.13 -27.10 4.97
CA LYS A 37 8.46 -28.41 4.95
C LYS A 37 8.64 -29.14 6.28
N GLY A 38 7.53 -29.65 6.82
CA GLY A 38 7.49 -30.33 8.12
C GLY A 38 7.70 -29.42 9.34
N LYS A 39 7.81 -28.10 9.15
CA LYS A 39 7.84 -27.11 10.23
C LYS A 39 6.42 -26.70 10.61
N LYS A 40 6.19 -26.50 11.90
CA LYS A 40 4.92 -25.98 12.42
C LYS A 40 4.85 -24.46 12.27
N ILE A 41 3.96 -23.98 11.42
CA ILE A 41 3.71 -22.55 11.20
C ILE A 41 2.45 -22.16 11.97
N VAL A 42 2.59 -21.24 12.93
CA VAL A 42 1.49 -20.80 13.79
C VAL A 42 1.22 -19.31 13.56
N PHE A 43 0.06 -18.99 13.00
CA PHE A 43 -0.39 -17.60 12.83
C PHE A 43 -1.04 -17.06 14.09
N VAL A 44 -0.65 -15.87 14.50
CA VAL A 44 -1.29 -15.12 15.59
C VAL A 44 -2.36 -14.23 14.98
N GLY A 45 -3.63 -14.55 15.25
CA GLY A 45 -4.77 -13.89 14.61
C GLY A 45 -5.11 -14.46 13.22
N CYS A 46 -6.35 -14.25 12.77
CA CYS A 46 -6.85 -14.70 11.48
C CYS A 46 -7.68 -13.58 10.80
N GLY A 47 -7.02 -12.44 10.59
CA GLY A 47 -7.55 -11.30 9.82
C GLY A 47 -7.46 -11.53 8.31
N ALA A 48 -7.54 -10.45 7.52
CA ALA A 48 -7.50 -10.54 6.06
C ALA A 48 -6.18 -11.14 5.55
N GLN A 49 -5.01 -10.58 5.92
CA GLN A 49 -3.71 -11.15 5.55
C GLN A 49 -3.53 -12.56 6.16
N GLY A 50 -3.87 -12.73 7.45
CA GLY A 50 -3.70 -13.99 8.16
C GLY A 50 -4.45 -15.18 7.57
N LEU A 51 -5.69 -14.98 7.15
CA LEU A 51 -6.47 -16.02 6.51
C LEU A 51 -5.88 -16.39 5.14
N HIS A 52 -5.67 -15.40 4.28
CA HIS A 52 -5.31 -15.65 2.88
C HIS A 52 -3.89 -16.19 2.73
N GLN A 53 -2.92 -15.65 3.46
CA GLN A 53 -1.57 -16.22 3.47
C GLN A 53 -1.56 -17.65 4.04
N GLY A 54 -2.34 -17.93 5.08
CA GLY A 54 -2.41 -19.29 5.63
C GLY A 54 -3.06 -20.30 4.68
N LEU A 55 -4.07 -19.88 3.90
CA LEU A 55 -4.65 -20.69 2.81
C LEU A 55 -3.60 -21.03 1.76
N ASP A 56 -2.84 -20.03 1.30
CA ASP A 56 -1.83 -20.20 0.26
C ASP A 56 -0.68 -21.10 0.73
N LEU A 57 -0.17 -20.88 1.95
CA LEU A 57 0.88 -21.72 2.53
C LEU A 57 0.43 -23.18 2.72
N ARG A 58 -0.81 -23.41 3.18
CA ARG A 58 -1.37 -24.75 3.32
C ARG A 58 -1.51 -25.43 1.96
N ASP A 59 -2.03 -24.74 0.97
CA ASP A 59 -2.20 -25.26 -0.39
C ASP A 59 -0.82 -25.53 -1.05
N SER A 60 0.22 -24.81 -0.62
CA SER A 60 1.63 -25.07 -0.93
C SER A 60 2.27 -26.22 -0.13
N GLY A 61 1.50 -26.94 0.69
CA GLY A 61 1.93 -28.14 1.41
C GLY A 61 2.60 -27.90 2.76
N LEU A 62 2.37 -26.75 3.39
CA LEU A 62 2.92 -26.40 4.70
C LEU A 62 1.93 -26.66 5.84
N ASP A 63 2.45 -26.95 7.03
CA ASP A 63 1.65 -27.19 8.25
C ASP A 63 1.30 -25.87 8.93
N VAL A 64 0.07 -25.40 8.68
CA VAL A 64 -0.43 -24.10 9.14
C VAL A 64 -1.52 -24.28 10.18
N SER A 65 -1.39 -23.55 11.28
CA SER A 65 -2.41 -23.48 12.34
C SER A 65 -2.54 -22.05 12.88
N TYR A 66 -3.60 -21.79 13.64
CA TYR A 66 -3.89 -20.47 14.18
C TYR A 66 -3.95 -20.49 15.70
N THR A 67 -3.40 -19.45 16.29
CA THR A 67 -3.57 -19.16 17.70
C THR A 67 -4.37 -17.87 17.89
N LEU A 68 -5.34 -17.93 18.80
CA LEU A 68 -6.26 -16.84 19.09
C LEU A 68 -6.37 -16.63 20.61
N ARG A 69 -6.76 -15.43 21.02
CA ARG A 69 -7.05 -15.15 22.43
C ARG A 69 -8.23 -16.01 22.90
N PRO A 70 -8.25 -16.49 24.16
CA PRO A 70 -9.31 -17.37 24.68
C PRO A 70 -10.72 -16.83 24.46
N GLU A 71 -10.93 -15.53 24.65
CA GLU A 71 -12.21 -14.86 24.43
C GLU A 71 -12.63 -14.88 22.95
N ALA A 72 -11.68 -14.78 22.01
CA ALA A 72 -11.99 -14.85 20.59
C ALA A 72 -12.50 -16.24 20.17
N ILE A 73 -12.01 -17.30 20.83
CA ILE A 73 -12.45 -18.68 20.63
C ILE A 73 -13.82 -18.88 21.30
N ALA A 74 -13.95 -18.51 22.58
CA ALA A 74 -15.17 -18.71 23.35
C ALA A 74 -16.38 -17.97 22.75
N GLU A 75 -16.16 -16.74 22.27
CA GLU A 75 -17.20 -15.92 21.63
C GLU A 75 -17.38 -16.21 20.13
N LYS A 76 -16.60 -17.14 19.56
CA LYS A 76 -16.61 -17.46 18.12
C LYS A 76 -16.51 -16.20 17.26
N ARG A 77 -15.55 -15.34 17.57
CA ARG A 77 -15.31 -14.10 16.81
C ARG A 77 -14.95 -14.42 15.35
N GLN A 78 -15.00 -13.40 14.50
CA GLN A 78 -14.79 -13.58 13.06
C GLN A 78 -13.47 -14.29 12.72
N SER A 79 -12.39 -14.03 13.47
CA SER A 79 -11.11 -14.73 13.29
C SER A 79 -11.19 -16.23 13.57
N TRP A 80 -11.96 -16.65 14.60
CA TRP A 80 -12.18 -18.06 14.89
C TRP A 80 -13.01 -18.74 13.79
N LYS A 81 -14.05 -18.06 13.30
CA LYS A 81 -14.87 -18.54 12.18
C LYS A 81 -14.03 -18.71 10.92
N ASN A 82 -13.28 -17.67 10.54
CA ASN A 82 -12.38 -17.69 9.39
C ASN A 82 -11.45 -18.91 9.41
N ALA A 83 -10.79 -19.19 10.54
CA ALA A 83 -9.87 -20.31 10.64
C ALA A 83 -10.59 -21.67 10.63
N THR A 84 -11.62 -21.85 11.46
CA THR A 84 -12.28 -23.15 11.63
C THR A 84 -13.15 -23.55 10.44
N GLU A 85 -13.84 -22.60 9.80
CA GLU A 85 -14.64 -22.86 8.59
C GLU A 85 -13.77 -23.25 7.39
N ASN A 86 -12.50 -22.81 7.38
CA ASN A 86 -11.49 -23.22 6.39
C ASN A 86 -10.69 -24.46 6.81
N GLY A 87 -11.08 -25.14 7.89
CA GLY A 87 -10.50 -26.42 8.31
C GLY A 87 -9.13 -26.34 8.98
N PHE A 88 -8.73 -25.16 9.47
CA PHE A 88 -7.47 -25.02 10.20
C PHE A 88 -7.60 -25.44 11.67
N ALA A 89 -6.50 -25.97 12.23
CA ALA A 89 -6.40 -26.15 13.67
C ALA A 89 -6.33 -24.79 14.38
N VAL A 90 -7.09 -24.65 15.47
CA VAL A 90 -7.18 -23.42 16.27
C VAL A 90 -7.03 -23.76 17.76
N GLY A 91 -6.20 -23.00 18.47
CA GLY A 91 -5.97 -23.16 19.91
C GLY A 91 -5.55 -21.86 20.58
N THR A 92 -5.34 -21.89 21.89
CA THR A 92 -4.82 -20.74 22.65
C THR A 92 -3.32 -20.54 22.42
N TYR A 93 -2.78 -19.45 22.98
CA TYR A 93 -1.35 -19.14 22.86
C TYR A 93 -0.51 -20.24 23.53
N GLU A 94 -0.94 -20.69 24.71
CA GLU A 94 -0.29 -21.72 25.51
C GLU A 94 -0.27 -23.09 24.82
N GLU A 95 -1.31 -23.40 24.04
CA GLU A 95 -1.42 -24.67 23.33
C GLU A 95 -0.56 -24.68 22.05
N MET A 96 -0.58 -23.58 21.30
CA MET A 96 -0.03 -23.57 19.94
C MET A 96 1.41 -23.06 19.87
N ILE A 97 1.73 -21.93 20.52
CA ILE A 97 3.03 -21.25 20.37
C ILE A 97 4.22 -22.12 20.81
N PRO A 98 4.17 -22.90 21.90
CA PRO A 98 5.30 -23.75 22.30
C PRO A 98 5.71 -24.79 21.25
N THR A 99 4.80 -25.14 20.34
CA THR A 99 5.07 -26.12 19.28
C THR A 99 5.65 -25.49 18.01
N ALA A 100 5.44 -24.19 17.81
CA ALA A 100 5.75 -23.47 16.57
C ALA A 100 7.25 -23.46 16.25
N ASP A 101 7.60 -23.77 15.01
CA ASP A 101 8.93 -23.50 14.45
C ASP A 101 9.00 -22.08 13.87
N LEU A 102 7.88 -21.62 13.30
CA LEU A 102 7.68 -20.28 12.77
C LEU A 102 6.37 -19.72 13.32
N VAL A 103 6.45 -18.57 13.99
CA VAL A 103 5.28 -17.82 14.45
C VAL A 103 5.07 -16.64 13.50
N CYS A 104 3.88 -16.52 12.92
CA CYS A 104 3.55 -15.44 11.99
C CYS A 104 2.62 -14.43 12.67
N ASN A 105 3.11 -13.22 12.91
CA ASN A 105 2.31 -12.14 13.48
C ASN A 105 1.62 -11.34 12.36
N LEU A 106 0.30 -11.56 12.23
CA LEU A 106 -0.58 -10.83 11.31
C LEU A 106 -1.76 -10.19 12.06
N THR A 107 -1.46 -9.68 13.25
CA THR A 107 -2.37 -8.80 13.98
C THR A 107 -2.21 -7.36 13.50
N PRO A 108 -3.13 -6.43 13.81
CA PRO A 108 -2.93 -5.02 13.48
C PRO A 108 -1.69 -4.45 14.19
N ASP A 109 -0.96 -3.53 13.55
CA ASP A 109 0.33 -3.02 14.05
C ASP A 109 0.26 -2.49 15.48
N LYS A 110 -0.79 -1.72 15.78
CA LYS A 110 -1.08 -1.22 17.14
C LYS A 110 -1.10 -2.32 18.21
N GLN A 111 -1.49 -3.54 17.84
CA GLN A 111 -1.59 -4.66 18.77
C GLN A 111 -0.24 -5.37 18.98
N HIS A 112 0.75 -5.15 18.10
CA HIS A 112 2.05 -5.80 18.20
C HIS A 112 2.73 -5.54 19.56
N HIS A 113 2.60 -4.31 20.07
CA HIS A 113 3.09 -3.90 21.39
C HIS A 113 2.72 -4.88 22.52
N ASN A 114 1.49 -5.38 22.50
CA ASN A 114 0.98 -6.29 23.53
C ASN A 114 1.12 -7.77 23.12
N VAL A 115 0.96 -8.06 21.84
CA VAL A 115 0.97 -9.42 21.30
C VAL A 115 2.37 -10.02 21.35
N ILE A 116 3.39 -9.29 20.88
CA ILE A 116 4.74 -9.83 20.71
C ILE A 116 5.37 -10.21 22.05
N PRO A 117 5.34 -9.39 23.12
CA PRO A 117 5.86 -9.81 24.43
C PRO A 117 5.14 -11.02 25.03
N ALA A 118 3.83 -11.18 24.77
CA ALA A 118 3.07 -12.33 25.26
C ALA A 118 3.45 -13.62 24.50
N VAL A 119 3.50 -13.55 23.18
CA VAL A 119 3.87 -14.66 22.29
C VAL A 119 5.32 -15.08 22.51
N MET A 120 6.24 -14.12 22.58
CA MET A 120 7.67 -14.38 22.72
C MET A 120 8.04 -15.16 23.99
N LYS A 121 7.27 -14.99 25.10
CA LYS A 121 7.46 -15.77 26.33
C LYS A 121 7.20 -17.27 26.15
N LEU A 122 6.34 -17.62 25.20
CA LEU A 122 5.91 -19.00 24.95
C LEU A 122 6.70 -19.66 23.81
N MET A 123 7.39 -18.86 22.99
CA MET A 123 8.19 -19.37 21.87
C MET A 123 9.34 -20.25 22.35
N LYS A 124 9.47 -21.44 21.75
CA LYS A 124 10.61 -22.34 22.02
C LYS A 124 11.93 -21.70 21.59
N LYS A 125 13.04 -22.19 22.18
CA LYS A 125 14.37 -21.71 21.83
C LYS A 125 14.66 -21.97 20.35
N GLY A 126 15.20 -20.98 19.64
CA GLY A 126 15.51 -21.12 18.22
C GLY A 126 14.30 -21.09 17.31
N ALA A 127 13.11 -20.68 17.76
CA ALA A 127 11.98 -20.45 16.86
C ALA A 127 12.23 -19.22 15.96
N ALA A 128 11.44 -19.08 14.89
CA ALA A 128 11.41 -17.88 14.06
C ALA A 128 10.12 -17.07 14.29
N LEU A 129 10.20 -15.76 14.13
CA LEU A 129 9.10 -14.81 14.15
C LEU A 129 9.02 -14.08 12.80
N SER A 130 7.87 -14.16 12.15
CA SER A 130 7.58 -13.46 10.90
C SER A 130 6.64 -12.29 11.12
N TYR A 131 6.92 -11.18 10.45
CA TYR A 131 6.00 -10.07 10.25
C TYR A 131 5.61 -9.97 8.76
N SER A 132 4.53 -9.25 8.45
CA SER A 132 4.26 -8.74 7.09
C SER A 132 4.33 -7.23 6.98
N HIS A 133 4.66 -6.55 8.09
CA HIS A 133 4.99 -5.13 8.13
C HIS A 133 5.98 -4.88 9.28
N GLY A 134 6.98 -4.03 9.06
CA GLY A 134 8.10 -3.86 9.99
C GLY A 134 7.88 -2.88 11.14
N PHE A 135 6.71 -2.23 11.24
CA PHE A 135 6.46 -1.11 12.18
C PHE A 135 6.92 -1.39 13.61
N ASN A 136 6.58 -2.57 14.14
CA ASN A 136 6.89 -2.91 15.54
C ASN A 136 8.41 -3.05 15.80
N ILE A 137 9.18 -3.53 14.82
CA ILE A 137 10.64 -3.62 14.93
C ILE A 137 11.26 -2.23 14.74
N VAL A 138 10.81 -1.48 13.73
CA VAL A 138 11.47 -0.23 13.30
C VAL A 138 11.01 0.97 14.11
N GLU A 139 9.71 1.21 14.20
CA GLU A 139 9.14 2.43 14.78
C GLU A 139 9.01 2.34 16.31
N GLU A 140 8.50 1.21 16.83
CA GLU A 140 8.40 0.97 18.27
C GLU A 140 9.74 0.56 18.91
N GLY A 141 10.66 0.01 18.12
CA GLY A 141 11.94 -0.52 18.62
C GLY A 141 11.77 -1.77 19.49
N GLN A 142 10.80 -2.64 19.18
CA GLN A 142 10.53 -3.85 19.96
C GLN A 142 11.77 -4.74 20.04
N GLN A 143 12.18 -5.04 21.26
CA GLN A 143 13.30 -5.95 21.52
C GLN A 143 12.81 -7.39 21.43
N ILE A 144 13.48 -8.20 20.62
CA ILE A 144 13.21 -9.62 20.42
C ILE A 144 14.31 -10.46 21.09
N ARG A 145 13.93 -11.58 21.72
CA ARG A 145 14.84 -12.51 22.38
C ARG A 145 15.93 -12.97 21.41
N GLU A 146 17.19 -12.95 21.86
CA GLU A 146 18.38 -13.14 20.99
C GLU A 146 18.44 -14.48 20.24
N ASP A 147 17.80 -15.53 20.75
CA ASP A 147 17.76 -16.84 20.09
C ASP A 147 16.69 -16.95 18.99
N ILE A 148 15.81 -15.96 18.84
CA ILE A 148 14.74 -15.98 17.84
C ILE A 148 15.25 -15.37 16.54
N THR A 149 15.04 -16.07 15.43
CA THR A 149 15.23 -15.50 14.08
C THR A 149 14.04 -14.62 13.72
N VAL A 150 14.25 -13.40 13.23
CA VAL A 150 13.18 -12.48 12.84
C VAL A 150 13.23 -12.21 11.34
N ILE A 151 12.12 -12.49 10.66
CA ILE A 151 11.96 -12.33 9.22
C ILE A 151 10.73 -11.47 8.90
N MET A 152 10.69 -10.95 7.68
CA MET A 152 9.51 -10.30 7.13
C MET A 152 9.21 -10.84 5.74
N VAL A 153 7.91 -11.00 5.47
CA VAL A 153 7.35 -11.36 4.18
C VAL A 153 6.13 -10.49 3.95
N ALA A 154 6.27 -9.46 3.13
CA ALA A 154 5.30 -8.38 2.94
C ALA A 154 4.77 -8.39 1.49
N PRO A 155 3.65 -9.09 1.21
CA PRO A 155 2.97 -9.00 -0.09
C PRO A 155 2.47 -7.58 -0.36
N LYS A 156 2.65 -7.08 -1.59
CA LYS A 156 2.30 -5.72 -2.02
C LYS A 156 0.87 -5.62 -2.52
N GLY A 157 -0.05 -5.95 -1.62
CA GLY A 157 -1.49 -5.90 -1.87
C GLY A 157 -2.35 -6.47 -0.74
N PRO A 158 -3.66 -6.21 -0.77
CA PRO A 158 -4.59 -6.70 0.25
C PRO A 158 -4.69 -8.23 0.21
N GLY A 159 -4.91 -8.86 1.37
CA GLY A 159 -4.90 -10.32 1.49
C GLY A 159 -5.87 -11.05 0.53
N SER A 160 -7.01 -10.45 0.21
CA SER A 160 -7.94 -11.04 -0.77
C SER A 160 -7.33 -11.15 -2.18
N GLU A 161 -6.53 -10.18 -2.60
CA GLU A 161 -5.86 -10.21 -3.90
C GLU A 161 -4.66 -11.17 -3.89
N VAL A 162 -3.96 -11.28 -2.76
CA VAL A 162 -2.91 -12.32 -2.57
C VAL A 162 -3.49 -13.70 -2.87
N ARG A 163 -4.65 -14.04 -2.26
CA ARG A 163 -5.33 -15.31 -2.53
C ARG A 163 -5.86 -15.42 -3.95
N SER A 164 -6.46 -14.36 -4.48
CA SER A 164 -7.04 -14.35 -5.83
C SER A 164 -5.98 -14.72 -6.86
N GLU A 165 -4.82 -14.07 -6.82
CA GLU A 165 -3.72 -14.34 -7.75
C GLU A 165 -3.08 -15.71 -7.51
N TYR A 166 -2.96 -16.16 -6.25
CA TYR A 166 -2.49 -17.51 -5.91
C TYR A 166 -3.34 -18.60 -6.57
N VAL A 167 -4.67 -18.52 -6.41
CA VAL A 167 -5.64 -19.50 -6.95
C VAL A 167 -5.60 -19.57 -8.48
N ARG A 168 -5.27 -18.45 -9.13
CA ARG A 168 -5.11 -18.35 -10.59
C ARG A 168 -3.77 -18.93 -11.08
N GLY A 169 -2.94 -19.45 -10.18
CA GLY A 169 -1.62 -19.96 -10.51
C GLY A 169 -0.56 -18.87 -10.68
N PHE A 170 -0.81 -17.67 -10.19
CA PHE A 170 0.18 -16.59 -10.11
C PHE A 170 0.49 -16.29 -8.63
N GLY A 171 0.76 -15.04 -8.29
CA GLY A 171 1.00 -14.56 -6.92
C GLY A 171 1.03 -13.03 -6.86
N MET A 172 1.24 -12.48 -5.67
CA MET A 172 1.42 -11.03 -5.47
C MET A 172 2.92 -10.72 -5.33
N PRO A 173 3.45 -9.63 -5.94
CA PRO A 173 4.81 -9.18 -5.65
C PRO A 173 5.03 -9.04 -4.15
N CYS A 174 6.23 -9.37 -3.69
CA CYS A 174 6.51 -9.42 -2.27
C CYS A 174 7.88 -8.85 -1.96
N LEU A 175 7.99 -8.20 -0.81
CA LEU A 175 9.25 -7.83 -0.20
C LEU A 175 9.56 -8.82 0.93
N ILE A 176 10.80 -9.31 0.98
CA ILE A 176 11.28 -10.11 2.11
C ILE A 176 12.48 -9.45 2.79
N ALA A 177 12.59 -9.63 4.10
CA ALA A 177 13.70 -9.12 4.89
C ALA A 177 14.07 -10.06 6.04
N VAL A 178 15.30 -9.93 6.52
CA VAL A 178 15.79 -10.57 7.75
C VAL A 178 16.31 -9.46 8.66
N HIS A 179 15.89 -9.45 9.92
CA HIS A 179 16.35 -8.44 10.87
C HIS A 179 17.79 -8.77 11.30
N PRO A 180 18.78 -7.88 11.07
CA PRO A 180 20.19 -8.20 11.28
C PRO A 180 20.55 -8.52 12.73
N GLU A 181 19.84 -7.98 13.71
CA GLU A 181 20.09 -8.28 15.13
C GLU A 181 19.53 -9.65 15.56
N ASN A 182 18.72 -10.30 14.72
CA ASN A 182 17.99 -11.51 15.05
C ASN A 182 18.04 -12.54 13.92
N ASP A 183 19.22 -13.07 13.62
CA ASP A 183 19.38 -14.31 12.85
C ASP A 183 20.51 -15.20 13.39
N PRO A 184 20.41 -15.67 14.65
CA PRO A 184 21.50 -16.36 15.35
C PRO A 184 21.90 -17.70 14.71
N GLU A 185 20.99 -18.34 13.99
CA GLU A 185 21.20 -19.63 13.32
C GLU A 185 21.47 -19.48 11.81
N GLY A 186 21.44 -18.25 11.27
CA GLY A 186 21.67 -17.98 9.85
C GLY A 186 20.61 -18.57 8.92
N LYS A 187 19.37 -18.75 9.40
CA LYS A 187 18.28 -19.41 8.67
C LYS A 187 17.23 -18.43 8.13
N GLY A 188 17.33 -17.15 8.46
CA GLY A 188 16.32 -16.14 8.14
C GLY A 188 15.99 -16.10 6.65
N TRP A 189 17.01 -16.04 5.79
CA TRP A 189 16.80 -15.95 4.35
C TRP A 189 16.16 -17.21 3.76
N ASP A 190 16.54 -18.39 4.24
CA ASP A 190 15.94 -19.64 3.77
C ASP A 190 14.46 -19.73 4.16
N TYR A 191 14.10 -19.27 5.36
CA TYR A 191 12.71 -19.25 5.82
C TYR A 191 11.89 -18.19 5.09
N ALA A 192 12.42 -16.97 4.92
CA ALA A 192 11.74 -15.89 4.22
C ALA A 192 11.47 -16.23 2.75
N LYS A 193 12.46 -16.82 2.05
CA LYS A 193 12.29 -17.29 0.67
C LYS A 193 11.27 -18.42 0.57
N ALA A 194 11.31 -19.39 1.48
CA ALA A 194 10.37 -20.51 1.48
C ALA A 194 8.94 -20.06 1.76
N TYR A 195 8.76 -19.08 2.65
CA TYR A 195 7.46 -18.46 2.88
C TYR A 195 6.98 -17.74 1.61
N ALA A 196 7.79 -16.85 1.04
CA ALA A 196 7.43 -16.12 -0.18
C ALA A 196 7.07 -17.07 -1.34
N ALA A 197 7.83 -18.15 -1.53
CA ALA A 197 7.52 -19.20 -2.50
C ALA A 197 6.19 -19.92 -2.18
N GLY A 198 5.89 -20.13 -0.91
CA GLY A 198 4.62 -20.70 -0.46
C GLY A 198 3.41 -19.78 -0.72
N LEU A 199 3.64 -18.49 -0.93
CA LEU A 199 2.64 -17.52 -1.42
C LEU A 199 2.65 -17.35 -2.95
N HIS A 200 3.49 -18.12 -3.66
CA HIS A 200 3.80 -17.92 -5.08
C HIS A 200 4.32 -16.53 -5.44
N ALA A 201 4.85 -15.77 -4.47
CA ALA A 201 5.36 -14.43 -4.72
C ALA A 201 6.63 -14.41 -5.60
N ASP A 202 7.33 -15.53 -5.68
CA ASP A 202 8.45 -15.75 -6.59
C ASP A 202 8.04 -15.71 -8.08
N ARG A 203 6.76 -15.86 -8.40
CA ARG A 203 6.23 -15.81 -9.78
C ARG A 203 6.17 -14.38 -10.35
N PRO A 204 5.52 -13.41 -9.68
CA PRO A 204 5.63 -12.01 -10.09
C PRO A 204 7.00 -11.39 -9.81
N GLY A 205 7.67 -11.85 -8.75
CA GLY A 205 8.99 -11.34 -8.34
C GLY A 205 9.03 -10.94 -6.88
N VAL A 206 10.19 -11.19 -6.27
CA VAL A 206 10.46 -10.88 -4.86
C VAL A 206 11.60 -9.89 -4.77
N LEU A 207 11.43 -8.90 -3.90
CA LEU A 207 12.49 -7.97 -3.51
C LEU A 207 13.14 -8.43 -2.20
N GLU A 208 14.45 -8.65 -2.24
CA GLU A 208 15.27 -8.68 -1.03
C GLU A 208 15.41 -7.24 -0.52
N SER A 209 14.92 -6.97 0.68
CA SER A 209 14.95 -5.65 1.30
C SER A 209 15.23 -5.76 2.81
N SER A 210 15.04 -4.66 3.53
CA SER A 210 15.23 -4.59 4.98
C SER A 210 13.91 -4.18 5.65
N PHE A 211 13.83 -4.42 6.96
CA PHE A 211 12.73 -3.88 7.77
C PHE A 211 12.61 -2.36 7.65
N VAL A 212 13.74 -1.65 7.67
CA VAL A 212 13.78 -0.19 7.56
C VAL A 212 13.28 0.28 6.20
N ALA A 213 13.79 -0.28 5.11
CA ALA A 213 13.43 0.13 3.76
C ALA A 213 11.93 -0.02 3.55
N GLU A 214 11.37 -1.19 3.88
CA GLU A 214 9.94 -1.48 3.78
C GLU A 214 9.11 -0.46 4.57
N VAL A 215 9.35 -0.32 5.88
CA VAL A 215 8.57 0.59 6.73
C VAL A 215 8.64 2.03 6.24
N LYS A 216 9.83 2.54 5.92
CA LYS A 216 9.99 3.95 5.55
C LYS A 216 9.39 4.27 4.19
N SER A 217 9.37 3.32 3.25
CA SER A 217 8.72 3.50 1.95
C SER A 217 7.20 3.28 2.01
N ASP A 218 6.76 2.24 2.72
CA ASP A 218 5.35 1.87 2.88
C ASP A 218 4.55 3.01 3.52
N LEU A 219 5.03 3.52 4.67
CA LEU A 219 4.44 4.68 5.36
C LEU A 219 4.35 5.92 4.47
N MET A 220 5.31 6.14 3.58
CA MET A 220 5.29 7.29 2.66
C MET A 220 4.24 7.10 1.56
N GLY A 221 4.17 5.90 1.00
CA GLY A 221 3.17 5.50 0.02
C GLY A 221 1.75 5.70 0.52
N GLU A 222 1.42 5.07 1.65
CA GLU A 222 0.08 5.07 2.25
C GLU A 222 -0.36 6.47 2.71
N GLN A 223 0.54 7.27 3.29
CA GLN A 223 0.24 8.63 3.70
C GLN A 223 -0.08 9.54 2.51
N THR A 224 0.68 9.39 1.42
CA THR A 224 0.65 10.34 0.32
C THR A 224 -0.18 9.84 -0.85
N ILE A 225 0.43 9.22 -1.85
CA ILE A 225 -0.25 8.88 -3.11
C ILE A 225 -1.35 7.84 -2.95
N LEU A 226 -1.14 6.79 -2.14
CA LEU A 226 -2.06 5.65 -2.11
C LEU A 226 -3.39 6.03 -1.48
N CYS A 227 -3.39 6.66 -0.30
CA CYS A 227 -4.62 7.00 0.41
C CYS A 227 -4.86 8.52 0.44
N GLY A 228 -3.89 9.29 0.94
CA GLY A 228 -4.04 10.73 1.19
C GLY A 228 -4.43 11.54 -0.05
N MET A 229 -3.79 11.29 -1.19
CA MET A 229 -4.08 11.96 -2.47
C MET A 229 -5.38 11.51 -3.09
N LEU A 230 -5.73 10.22 -3.03
CA LEU A 230 -7.03 9.76 -3.54
C LEU A 230 -8.19 10.34 -2.72
N GLN A 231 -8.04 10.43 -1.39
CA GLN A 231 -8.99 11.12 -0.53
C GLN A 231 -9.04 12.64 -0.83
N THR A 232 -7.88 13.31 -0.89
CA THR A 232 -7.79 14.74 -1.21
C THR A 232 -8.43 15.05 -2.57
N GLY A 233 -8.08 14.27 -3.60
CA GLY A 233 -8.59 14.43 -4.96
C GLY A 233 -10.10 14.19 -5.01
N THR A 234 -10.60 13.19 -4.30
CA THR A 234 -12.05 12.92 -4.21
C THR A 234 -12.79 14.11 -3.60
N ILE A 235 -12.32 14.64 -2.47
CA ILE A 235 -12.94 15.79 -1.80
C ILE A 235 -12.94 17.02 -2.71
N LEU A 236 -11.76 17.38 -3.25
CA LEU A 236 -11.60 18.60 -4.05
C LEU A 236 -12.36 18.53 -5.39
N CYS A 237 -12.29 17.39 -6.09
CA CYS A 237 -13.00 17.24 -7.37
C CYS A 237 -14.51 17.21 -7.16
N TYR A 238 -15.00 16.55 -6.10
CA TYR A 238 -16.42 16.50 -5.78
C TYR A 238 -16.96 17.91 -5.53
N ASP A 239 -16.31 18.64 -4.62
CA ASP A 239 -16.69 20.00 -4.25
C ASP A 239 -16.65 20.94 -5.46
N LYS A 240 -15.60 20.87 -6.28
CA LYS A 240 -15.47 21.69 -7.49
C LYS A 240 -16.63 21.43 -8.47
N MET A 241 -16.96 20.16 -8.74
CA MET A 241 -18.02 19.81 -9.68
C MET A 241 -19.42 20.14 -9.16
N VAL A 242 -19.71 19.82 -7.90
CA VAL A 242 -21.05 20.01 -7.31
C VAL A 242 -21.27 21.47 -6.93
N LYS A 243 -20.40 22.04 -6.09
CA LYS A 243 -20.62 23.36 -5.47
C LYS A 243 -20.32 24.52 -6.41
N GLU A 244 -19.31 24.39 -7.26
CA GLU A 244 -18.92 25.48 -8.17
C GLU A 244 -19.46 25.31 -9.59
N PHE A 245 -19.45 24.09 -10.16
CA PHE A 245 -19.93 23.85 -11.53
C PHE A 245 -21.41 23.44 -11.64
N GLY A 246 -22.09 23.25 -10.50
CA GLY A 246 -23.52 22.92 -10.43
C GLY A 246 -23.88 21.56 -11.03
N MET A 247 -22.97 20.60 -10.98
CA MET A 247 -23.20 19.25 -11.51
C MET A 247 -24.04 18.41 -10.54
N GLU A 248 -24.76 17.45 -11.10
CA GLU A 248 -25.66 16.57 -10.34
C GLU A 248 -24.86 15.66 -9.39
N PRO A 249 -25.12 15.69 -8.06
CA PRO A 249 -24.34 14.96 -7.06
C PRO A 249 -24.19 13.46 -7.33
N ALA A 250 -25.24 12.75 -7.73
CA ALA A 250 -25.19 11.29 -7.95
C ALA A 250 -24.32 10.92 -9.16
N TYR A 251 -24.32 11.73 -10.22
CA TYR A 251 -23.40 11.58 -11.35
C TYR A 251 -21.95 11.83 -10.94
N VAL A 252 -21.69 12.91 -10.20
CA VAL A 252 -20.35 13.23 -9.70
C VAL A 252 -19.81 12.12 -8.78
N THR A 253 -20.66 11.59 -7.89
CA THR A 253 -20.31 10.43 -7.06
C THR A 253 -19.90 9.25 -7.93
N LYS A 254 -20.65 8.91 -8.99
CA LYS A 254 -20.30 7.81 -9.89
C LYS A 254 -18.97 8.07 -10.62
N LEU A 255 -18.78 9.29 -11.12
CA LEU A 255 -17.56 9.65 -11.85
C LEU A 255 -16.31 9.46 -10.98
N LEU A 256 -16.35 9.92 -9.73
CA LEU A 256 -15.21 9.81 -8.82
C LEU A 256 -15.04 8.40 -8.25
N GLN A 257 -16.14 7.74 -7.86
CA GLN A 257 -16.10 6.42 -7.24
C GLN A 257 -15.41 5.40 -8.16
N TYR A 258 -15.75 5.40 -9.46
CA TYR A 258 -15.21 4.43 -10.43
C TYR A 258 -14.10 5.01 -11.32
N GLY A 259 -13.91 6.33 -11.32
CA GLY A 259 -12.91 6.98 -12.17
C GLY A 259 -11.48 6.69 -11.73
N TRP A 260 -11.22 6.65 -10.41
CA TRP A 260 -9.89 6.30 -9.90
C TRP A 260 -9.47 4.89 -10.34
N GLU A 261 -10.36 3.91 -10.22
CA GLU A 261 -10.15 2.52 -10.67
C GLU A 261 -9.92 2.48 -12.19
N THR A 262 -10.81 3.09 -12.98
CA THR A 262 -10.72 3.07 -14.44
C THR A 262 -9.41 3.69 -14.96
N ILE A 263 -9.02 4.83 -14.38
CA ILE A 263 -7.79 5.54 -14.77
C ILE A 263 -6.54 4.75 -14.33
N SER A 264 -6.54 4.24 -13.10
CA SER A 264 -5.39 3.51 -12.55
C SER A 264 -5.23 2.08 -13.11
N GLU A 265 -6.26 1.47 -13.72
CA GLU A 265 -6.06 0.22 -14.46
C GLU A 265 -5.13 0.43 -15.69
N ALA A 266 -5.19 1.60 -16.34
CA ALA A 266 -4.22 1.95 -17.38
C ALA A 266 -2.80 2.12 -16.83
N LEU A 267 -2.67 2.67 -15.60
CA LEU A 267 -1.41 2.81 -14.86
C LEU A 267 -0.78 1.44 -14.57
N LYS A 268 -1.57 0.46 -14.14
CA LYS A 268 -1.14 -0.92 -13.88
C LYS A 268 -0.49 -1.57 -15.11
N HIS A 269 -1.10 -1.39 -16.29
CA HIS A 269 -0.65 -2.04 -17.52
C HIS A 269 0.59 -1.39 -18.14
N GLY A 270 0.75 -0.08 -18.05
CA GLY A 270 1.80 0.61 -18.79
C GLY A 270 2.34 1.88 -18.14
N GLY A 271 2.17 2.02 -16.82
CA GLY A 271 2.64 3.16 -16.06
C GLY A 271 1.88 4.45 -16.38
N ILE A 272 2.45 5.56 -15.91
CA ILE A 272 1.94 6.91 -16.15
C ILE A 272 1.87 7.17 -17.66
N THR A 273 2.81 6.63 -18.44
CA THR A 273 2.84 6.74 -19.89
C THR A 273 1.54 6.24 -20.50
N ASN A 274 1.13 5.01 -20.21
CA ASN A 274 -0.09 4.45 -20.79
C ASN A 274 -1.34 5.18 -20.29
N MET A 275 -1.39 5.53 -19.00
CA MET A 275 -2.48 6.33 -18.42
C MET A 275 -2.65 7.67 -19.15
N MET A 276 -1.55 8.39 -19.40
CA MET A 276 -1.54 9.66 -20.13
C MET A 276 -1.84 9.46 -21.63
N ASP A 277 -1.38 8.36 -22.23
CA ASP A 277 -1.63 8.01 -23.64
C ASP A 277 -3.10 7.70 -23.95
N ARG A 278 -3.93 7.46 -22.93
CA ARG A 278 -5.40 7.35 -23.06
C ARG A 278 -6.09 8.69 -23.28
N LEU A 279 -5.44 9.82 -23.01
CA LEU A 279 -5.98 11.16 -23.25
C LEU A 279 -5.72 11.61 -24.69
N SER A 280 -6.60 12.47 -25.21
CA SER A 280 -6.31 13.23 -26.44
C SER A 280 -5.06 14.10 -26.26
N ASN A 281 -4.38 14.48 -27.35
CA ASN A 281 -3.15 15.28 -27.25
C ASN A 281 -3.34 16.61 -26.47
N PRO A 282 -4.40 17.42 -26.71
CA PRO A 282 -4.63 18.62 -25.90
C PRO A 282 -4.86 18.29 -24.42
N ALA A 283 -5.67 17.27 -24.12
CA ALA A 283 -5.94 16.85 -22.75
C ALA A 283 -4.68 16.33 -22.03
N LYS A 284 -3.80 15.61 -22.75
CA LYS A 284 -2.52 15.12 -22.23
C LYS A 284 -1.59 16.26 -21.85
N ILE A 285 -1.44 17.26 -22.73
CA ILE A 285 -0.63 18.46 -22.46
C ILE A 285 -1.18 19.17 -21.23
N ARG A 286 -2.49 19.35 -21.16
CA ARG A 286 -3.16 19.98 -20.01
C ARG A 286 -2.99 19.19 -18.72
N ALA A 287 -3.18 17.87 -18.74
CA ALA A 287 -2.96 17.01 -17.59
C ALA A 287 -1.51 17.09 -17.09
N ASN A 288 -0.53 17.14 -18.01
CA ASN A 288 0.87 17.31 -17.63
C ASN A 288 1.14 18.69 -16.99
N GLU A 289 0.58 19.76 -17.55
CA GLU A 289 0.69 21.11 -16.99
C GLU A 289 0.11 21.20 -15.56
N LEU A 290 -1.11 20.67 -15.36
CA LEU A 290 -1.76 20.61 -14.06
C LEU A 290 -0.93 19.79 -13.07
N ALA A 291 -0.41 18.65 -13.50
CA ALA A 291 0.44 17.81 -12.67
C ALA A 291 1.70 18.57 -12.24
N ASP A 292 2.42 19.21 -13.17
CA ASP A 292 3.65 19.95 -12.86
C ASP A 292 3.39 21.11 -11.88
N LYS A 293 2.27 21.84 -12.03
CA LYS A 293 1.84 22.87 -11.07
C LYS A 293 1.55 22.30 -9.69
N MET A 294 0.78 21.21 -9.60
CA MET A 294 0.50 20.53 -8.32
C MET A 294 1.79 20.01 -7.68
N LYS A 295 2.73 19.47 -8.47
CA LYS A 295 4.03 19.02 -7.96
C LYS A 295 4.79 20.15 -7.28
N VAL A 296 4.78 21.36 -7.84
CA VAL A 296 5.42 22.53 -7.22
C VAL A 296 4.77 22.89 -5.89
N ILE A 297 3.43 22.92 -5.85
CA ILE A 297 2.67 23.32 -4.65
C ILE A 297 2.83 22.29 -3.52
N MET A 298 2.74 21.00 -3.83
CA MET A 298 2.70 19.93 -2.83
C MET A 298 4.09 19.44 -2.40
N ARG A 299 5.18 19.84 -3.07
CA ARG A 299 6.53 19.30 -2.82
C ARG A 299 6.95 19.41 -1.36
N SER A 300 6.72 20.58 -0.73
CA SER A 300 7.08 20.79 0.67
C SER A 300 6.25 19.92 1.60
N LEU A 301 4.97 19.67 1.30
CA LEU A 301 4.11 18.79 2.09
C LEU A 301 4.60 17.33 2.00
N TYR A 302 4.92 16.85 0.79
CA TYR A 302 5.48 15.50 0.60
C TYR A 302 6.80 15.32 1.35
N GLN A 303 7.69 16.31 1.26
CA GLN A 303 8.95 16.33 2.00
C GLN A 303 8.71 16.34 3.52
N GLU A 304 7.77 17.14 4.01
CA GLU A 304 7.43 17.17 5.44
C GLU A 304 6.96 15.80 5.94
N HIS A 305 6.12 15.10 5.18
CA HIS A 305 5.68 13.74 5.51
C HIS A 305 6.86 12.77 5.56
N GLN A 306 7.71 12.75 4.54
CA GLN A 306 8.90 11.89 4.52
C GLN A 306 9.85 12.22 5.67
N ASP A 307 10.10 13.50 5.97
CA ASP A 307 10.97 13.92 7.07
C ASP A 307 10.40 13.50 8.43
N ASN A 308 9.08 13.62 8.62
CA ASN A 308 8.40 13.15 9.82
C ASN A 308 8.45 11.62 9.95
N ILE A 309 8.40 10.87 8.85
CA ILE A 309 8.58 9.41 8.81
C ILE A 309 10.02 9.03 9.16
N ILE A 310 11.01 9.64 8.51
CA ILE A 310 12.45 9.35 8.72
C ILE A 310 12.85 9.65 10.17
N SER A 311 12.42 10.79 10.71
CA SER A 311 12.72 11.19 12.08
C SER A 311 11.95 10.40 13.16
N GLY A 312 10.95 9.59 12.79
CA GLY A 312 10.07 8.90 13.74
C GLY A 312 9.05 9.83 14.43
N LYS A 313 8.94 11.09 13.96
CA LYS A 313 7.94 12.04 14.47
C LYS A 313 6.52 11.63 14.10
N PHE A 314 6.31 11.08 12.90
CA PHE A 314 5.02 10.55 12.48
C PHE A 314 4.55 9.45 13.43
N SER A 315 5.36 8.39 13.58
CA SER A 315 5.01 7.22 14.39
C SER A 315 4.83 7.58 15.86
N SER A 316 5.71 8.41 16.43
CA SER A 316 5.55 8.88 17.82
C SER A 316 4.27 9.69 18.03
N THR A 317 3.89 10.56 17.08
CA THR A 317 2.64 11.33 17.18
C THR A 317 1.41 10.40 17.10
N MET A 318 1.41 9.45 16.16
CA MET A 318 0.33 8.47 16.03
C MET A 318 0.20 7.59 17.28
N MET A 319 1.31 7.11 17.83
CA MET A 319 1.30 6.30 19.05
C MET A 319 0.79 7.07 20.27
N ILE A 320 0.98 8.40 20.33
CA ILE A 320 0.34 9.25 21.35
C ILE A 320 -1.19 9.25 21.18
N ASP A 321 -1.69 9.30 19.94
CA ASP A 321 -3.14 9.17 19.70
C ASP A 321 -3.67 7.79 20.09
N TRP A 322 -2.87 6.73 19.86
CA TRP A 322 -3.23 5.38 20.32
C TRP A 322 -3.42 5.29 21.84
N GLU A 323 -2.53 5.92 22.61
CA GLU A 323 -2.64 6.04 24.07
C GLU A 323 -3.86 6.88 24.48
N ASN A 324 -4.22 7.86 23.66
CA ASN A 324 -5.43 8.67 23.79
C ASN A 324 -6.69 8.01 23.21
N LYS A 325 -6.68 6.68 23.05
CA LYS A 325 -7.82 5.87 22.54
C LYS A 325 -8.28 6.27 21.14
N ASP A 326 -7.32 6.57 20.26
CA ASP A 326 -7.56 6.88 18.85
C ASP A 326 -8.46 8.10 18.65
N HIS A 327 -8.28 9.14 19.48
CA HIS A 327 -9.14 10.31 19.49
C HIS A 327 -9.17 11.01 18.13
N ASP A 328 -7.98 11.32 17.60
CA ASP A 328 -7.86 12.05 16.34
C ASP A 328 -8.27 11.16 15.16
N LEU A 329 -7.83 9.90 15.14
CA LEU A 329 -8.24 8.92 14.13
C LEU A 329 -9.77 8.80 14.03
N LEU A 330 -10.44 8.58 15.17
CA LEU A 330 -11.90 8.40 15.21
C LEU A 330 -12.64 9.69 14.86
N THR A 331 -12.09 10.85 15.23
CA THR A 331 -12.65 12.15 14.87
C THR A 331 -12.61 12.35 13.35
N TRP A 332 -11.45 12.21 12.73
CA TRP A 332 -11.29 12.38 11.27
C TRP A 332 -12.06 11.32 10.47
N ARG A 333 -12.15 10.09 10.99
CA ARG A 333 -12.99 9.04 10.40
C ARG A 333 -14.47 9.42 10.41
N ALA A 334 -14.96 9.96 11.53
CA ALA A 334 -16.34 10.44 11.63
C ALA A 334 -16.58 11.62 10.67
N GLU A 335 -15.69 12.61 10.63
CA GLU A 335 -15.77 13.75 9.71
C GLU A 335 -15.76 13.32 8.24
N THR A 336 -14.93 12.34 7.88
CA THR A 336 -14.89 11.76 6.53
C THR A 336 -16.20 11.07 6.18
N GLY A 337 -16.81 10.35 7.12
CA GLY A 337 -18.13 9.74 6.95
C GLY A 337 -19.27 10.76 6.74
N GLU A 338 -19.05 12.01 7.14
CA GLU A 338 -20.03 13.07 6.98
C GLU A 338 -19.99 13.77 5.61
N LEU A 339 -18.97 13.49 4.79
CA LEU A 339 -18.82 14.04 3.44
C LEU A 339 -20.03 13.70 2.57
N GLU A 340 -20.45 14.65 1.73
CA GLU A 340 -21.58 14.44 0.81
C GLU A 340 -21.30 13.31 -0.19
N PHE A 341 -20.05 13.21 -0.66
CA PHE A 341 -19.59 12.10 -1.51
C PHE A 341 -19.87 10.73 -0.86
N GLU A 342 -19.68 10.57 0.45
CA GLU A 342 -19.95 9.31 1.15
C GLU A 342 -21.45 9.00 1.19
N LYS A 343 -22.28 10.02 1.43
CA LYS A 343 -23.73 9.88 1.66
C LYS A 343 -24.56 9.75 0.39
N VAL A 344 -24.18 10.41 -0.69
CA VAL A 344 -24.96 10.44 -1.94
C VAL A 344 -24.77 9.13 -2.70
N ALA A 345 -25.86 8.46 -3.07
CA ALA A 345 -25.79 7.27 -3.91
C ALA A 345 -25.31 7.62 -5.33
N ALA A 346 -24.47 6.76 -5.93
CA ALA A 346 -24.07 6.91 -7.32
C ALA A 346 -25.27 6.69 -8.26
N THR A 347 -25.32 7.43 -9.37
CA THR A 347 -26.38 7.24 -10.38
C THR A 347 -26.24 5.89 -11.12
N ASP A 348 -27.35 5.38 -11.64
CA ASP A 348 -27.35 4.18 -12.49
C ASP A 348 -26.94 4.48 -13.94
N LYS A 349 -26.87 5.75 -14.35
CA LYS A 349 -26.46 6.14 -15.72
C LYS A 349 -25.08 5.58 -16.06
N ALA A 350 -24.94 4.98 -17.23
CA ALA A 350 -23.65 4.47 -17.69
C ALA A 350 -22.67 5.62 -17.96
N ILE A 351 -21.41 5.42 -17.58
CA ILE A 351 -20.26 6.24 -17.98
C ILE A 351 -19.33 5.27 -18.71
N SER A 352 -18.97 5.58 -19.95
CA SER A 352 -18.07 4.71 -20.71
C SER A 352 -16.64 4.78 -20.16
N GLU A 353 -15.84 3.74 -20.40
CA GLU A 353 -14.43 3.70 -19.94
C GLU A 353 -13.65 4.96 -20.34
N GLN A 354 -13.76 5.39 -21.61
CA GLN A 354 -13.06 6.57 -22.11
C GLN A 354 -13.61 7.88 -21.52
N GLU A 355 -14.90 7.92 -21.17
CA GLU A 355 -15.52 9.11 -20.58
C GLU A 355 -14.94 9.42 -19.19
N TYR A 356 -14.47 8.42 -18.43
CA TYR A 356 -13.74 8.65 -17.18
C TYR A 356 -12.41 9.39 -17.42
N PHE A 357 -11.71 9.11 -18.51
CA PHE A 357 -10.49 9.83 -18.88
C PHE A 357 -10.82 11.23 -19.39
N ASP A 358 -11.75 11.34 -20.33
CA ASP A 358 -12.05 12.59 -21.02
C ASP A 358 -12.71 13.64 -20.11
N ARG A 359 -13.46 13.20 -19.09
CA ARG A 359 -14.02 14.06 -18.03
C ARG A 359 -13.14 14.17 -16.79
N GLY A 360 -12.07 13.38 -16.70
CA GLY A 360 -11.23 13.21 -15.52
C GLY A 360 -9.78 13.67 -15.71
N VAL A 361 -9.52 14.65 -16.59
CA VAL A 361 -8.16 15.15 -16.88
C VAL A 361 -7.41 15.55 -15.60
N LEU A 362 -8.08 16.19 -14.66
CA LEU A 362 -7.52 16.54 -13.35
C LEU A 362 -7.23 15.30 -12.49
N MET A 363 -8.07 14.26 -12.54
CA MET A 363 -7.82 13.00 -11.80
C MET A 363 -6.56 12.31 -12.33
N VAL A 364 -6.38 12.26 -13.65
CA VAL A 364 -5.15 11.77 -14.30
C VAL A 364 -3.94 12.59 -13.84
N ALA A 365 -4.06 13.92 -13.81
CA ALA A 365 -2.99 14.82 -13.35
C ALA A 365 -2.65 14.62 -11.87
N MET A 366 -3.65 14.38 -11.02
CA MET A 366 -3.48 14.14 -9.58
C MET A 366 -2.73 12.82 -9.32
N ILE A 367 -3.10 11.75 -10.03
CA ILE A 367 -2.36 10.46 -9.96
C ILE A 367 -0.91 10.67 -10.39
N LYS A 368 -0.67 11.30 -11.56
CA LYS A 368 0.69 11.57 -12.05
C LYS A 368 1.50 12.36 -11.02
N ALA A 369 0.97 13.49 -10.54
CA ALA A 369 1.68 14.36 -9.61
C ALA A 369 2.00 13.64 -8.30
N GLY A 370 1.03 12.91 -7.73
CA GLY A 370 1.22 12.23 -6.46
C GLY A 370 2.18 11.04 -6.56
N VAL A 371 2.11 10.23 -7.62
CA VAL A 371 3.04 9.11 -7.85
C VAL A 371 4.46 9.64 -8.02
N GLU A 372 4.65 10.64 -8.88
CA GLU A 372 5.99 11.21 -9.13
C GLU A 372 6.57 11.85 -7.87
N LEU A 373 5.77 12.62 -7.10
CA LEU A 373 6.26 13.23 -5.85
C LEU A 373 6.58 12.21 -4.76
N ALA A 374 5.76 11.17 -4.58
CA ALA A 374 6.04 10.10 -3.63
C ALA A 374 7.36 9.42 -4.00
N PHE A 375 7.51 9.03 -5.28
CA PHE A 375 8.70 8.39 -5.79
C PHE A 375 9.96 9.25 -5.64
N GLU A 376 9.92 10.50 -6.10
CA GLU A 376 11.04 11.44 -6.02
C GLU A 376 11.47 11.67 -4.57
N THR A 377 10.50 11.90 -3.69
CA THR A 377 10.75 12.19 -2.27
C THR A 377 11.38 10.98 -1.57
N MET A 378 10.84 9.77 -1.78
CA MET A 378 11.43 8.54 -1.26
C MET A 378 12.88 8.36 -1.74
N CYS A 379 13.12 8.50 -3.04
CA CYS A 379 14.46 8.36 -3.59
C CYS A 379 15.45 9.38 -3.03
N SER A 380 14.99 10.59 -2.71
CA SER A 380 15.84 11.65 -2.16
C SER A 380 16.41 11.35 -0.77
N VAL A 381 15.74 10.48 0.01
CA VAL A 381 16.20 10.05 1.35
C VAL A 381 16.94 8.70 1.34
N GLY A 382 17.23 8.16 0.15
CA GLY A 382 18.06 6.95 -0.01
C GLY A 382 17.27 5.66 -0.29
N ILE A 383 15.93 5.69 -0.25
CA ILE A 383 15.09 4.56 -0.65
C ILE A 383 15.36 4.26 -2.14
N LYS A 384 15.47 2.97 -2.48
CA LYS A 384 15.78 2.59 -3.86
C LYS A 384 14.55 2.74 -4.78
N PRO A 385 14.77 3.08 -6.07
CA PRO A 385 13.70 3.20 -7.06
C PRO A 385 12.72 2.02 -7.13
N MET A 386 13.19 0.79 -6.95
CA MET A 386 12.30 -0.39 -6.96
C MET A 386 11.34 -0.39 -5.76
N SER A 387 11.84 -0.17 -4.55
CA SER A 387 10.97 -0.02 -3.36
C SER A 387 10.00 1.13 -3.56
N ALA A 388 10.52 2.32 -3.94
CA ALA A 388 9.68 3.48 -4.17
C ALA A 388 8.59 3.24 -5.22
N TYR A 389 8.84 2.46 -6.27
CA TYR A 389 7.85 2.08 -7.27
C TYR A 389 6.75 1.17 -6.70
N TYR A 390 7.13 0.15 -5.92
CA TYR A 390 6.17 -0.78 -5.33
C TYR A 390 5.25 -0.08 -4.33
N GLU A 391 5.81 0.74 -3.44
CA GLU A 391 4.99 1.47 -2.45
C GLU A 391 4.31 2.74 -3.02
N SER A 392 4.26 2.91 -4.35
CA SER A 392 3.55 4.05 -4.96
C SER A 392 2.74 3.64 -6.18
N LEU A 393 3.35 3.62 -7.36
CA LEU A 393 2.66 3.36 -8.62
C LEU A 393 2.00 1.98 -8.61
N HIS A 394 2.70 0.95 -8.11
CA HIS A 394 2.22 -0.42 -8.19
C HIS A 394 0.92 -0.65 -7.40
N GLU A 395 0.80 -0.09 -6.20
CA GLU A 395 -0.35 -0.31 -5.31
C GLU A 395 -1.49 0.69 -5.52
N THR A 396 -1.25 1.81 -6.21
CA THR A 396 -2.29 2.81 -6.51
C THR A 396 -3.58 2.18 -7.11
N PRO A 397 -3.51 1.28 -8.11
CA PRO A 397 -4.70 0.61 -8.64
C PRO A 397 -5.43 -0.26 -7.61
N LEU A 398 -4.70 -0.92 -6.71
CA LEU A 398 -5.29 -1.78 -5.69
C LEU A 398 -6.12 -0.97 -4.68
N ILE A 399 -5.63 0.21 -4.29
CA ILE A 399 -6.36 1.12 -3.41
C ILE A 399 -7.54 1.76 -4.13
N ALA A 400 -7.38 2.12 -5.40
CA ALA A 400 -8.48 2.65 -6.22
C ALA A 400 -9.67 1.68 -6.33
N ASN A 401 -9.41 0.36 -6.40
CA ASN A 401 -10.46 -0.66 -6.38
C ASN A 401 -11.29 -0.64 -5.08
N LEU A 402 -10.71 -0.28 -3.94
CA LEU A 402 -11.43 -0.15 -2.67
C LEU A 402 -12.43 1.02 -2.72
N ILE A 403 -12.01 2.15 -3.32
CA ILE A 403 -12.88 3.30 -3.55
C ILE A 403 -14.02 2.93 -4.51
N ALA A 404 -13.73 2.21 -5.59
CA ALA A 404 -14.76 1.73 -6.51
C ALA A 404 -15.78 0.83 -5.81
N ARG A 405 -15.30 -0.08 -4.95
CA ARG A 405 -16.15 -1.02 -4.22
C ARG A 405 -17.13 -0.32 -3.27
N LYS A 406 -16.64 0.57 -2.39
CA LYS A 406 -17.49 1.28 -1.43
C LYS A 406 -16.82 2.54 -0.85
N LYS A 407 -16.38 3.41 -1.77
CA LYS A 407 -15.93 4.79 -1.53
C LYS A 407 -14.76 4.90 -0.53
N LEU A 408 -14.54 6.08 0.05
CA LEU A 408 -13.47 6.31 1.02
C LEU A 408 -13.70 5.49 2.29
N PHE A 409 -14.97 5.20 2.64
CA PHE A 409 -15.30 4.29 3.73
C PHE A 409 -14.60 2.93 3.58
N GLU A 410 -14.68 2.30 2.41
CA GLU A 410 -14.07 0.99 2.21
C GLU A 410 -12.56 1.05 2.14
N MET A 411 -12.00 2.10 1.53
CA MET A 411 -10.57 2.36 1.56
C MET A 411 -10.08 2.42 3.01
N ASN A 412 -10.62 3.35 3.81
CA ASN A 412 -10.18 3.60 5.19
C ASN A 412 -10.50 2.43 6.13
N ARG A 413 -11.51 1.61 5.84
CA ARG A 413 -11.83 0.41 6.64
C ARG A 413 -10.92 -0.79 6.33
N VAL A 414 -10.37 -0.87 5.12
CA VAL A 414 -9.58 -2.04 4.67
C VAL A 414 -8.09 -1.85 4.92
N ILE A 415 -7.58 -0.63 4.81
CA ILE A 415 -6.20 -0.29 5.16
C ILE A 415 -5.97 -0.38 6.67
N SER A 416 -4.71 -0.36 7.11
CA SER A 416 -4.36 -0.39 8.53
C SER A 416 -4.75 0.94 9.23
N ASP A 417 -4.91 0.92 10.55
CA ASP A 417 -5.12 2.17 11.32
C ASP A 417 -3.92 3.15 11.12
N THR A 418 -2.72 2.62 10.87
CA THR A 418 -1.52 3.41 10.52
C THR A 418 -1.71 4.17 9.21
N ALA A 419 -2.14 3.46 8.16
CA ALA A 419 -2.42 4.00 6.85
C ALA A 419 -3.55 5.03 6.88
N GLU A 420 -4.62 4.74 7.62
CA GLU A 420 -5.78 5.63 7.76
C GLU A 420 -5.41 6.91 8.52
N TYR A 421 -4.69 6.81 9.63
CA TYR A 421 -4.19 7.98 10.37
C TYR A 421 -3.31 8.85 9.47
N GLY A 422 -2.39 8.21 8.74
CA GLY A 422 -1.53 8.84 7.76
C GLY A 422 -2.27 9.55 6.63
N CYS A 423 -3.29 8.90 6.07
CA CYS A 423 -4.19 9.45 5.06
C CYS A 423 -4.84 10.76 5.53
N TYR A 424 -5.38 10.77 6.75
CA TYR A 424 -6.02 11.96 7.32
C TYR A 424 -5.01 13.08 7.59
N LEU A 425 -3.84 12.77 8.15
CA LEU A 425 -2.79 13.77 8.36
C LEU A 425 -2.42 14.49 7.06
N PHE A 426 -2.27 13.73 5.97
CA PHE A 426 -1.98 14.30 4.66
C PHE A 426 -3.16 15.09 4.11
N ALA A 427 -4.36 14.49 4.06
CA ALA A 427 -5.54 15.10 3.45
C ALA A 427 -5.96 16.39 4.14
N ASN A 428 -5.89 16.45 5.48
CA ASN A 428 -6.22 17.63 6.28
C ASN A 428 -5.29 18.82 5.97
N LYS A 429 -4.09 18.58 5.47
CA LYS A 429 -3.16 19.61 5.00
C LYS A 429 -3.25 19.86 3.50
N CYS A 430 -3.46 18.82 2.70
CA CYS A 430 -3.42 18.92 1.24
C CYS A 430 -4.68 19.58 0.66
N VAL A 431 -5.86 19.28 1.21
CA VAL A 431 -7.14 19.92 0.81
C VAL A 431 -7.06 21.45 0.91
N PRO A 432 -6.68 22.07 2.05
CA PRO A 432 -6.53 23.52 2.12
C PRO A 432 -5.37 24.05 1.27
N LEU A 433 -4.26 23.29 1.16
CA LEU A 433 -3.10 23.68 0.35
C LEU A 433 -3.44 23.85 -1.14
N LEU A 434 -4.27 22.96 -1.68
CA LEU A 434 -4.67 23.00 -3.09
C LEU A 434 -5.88 23.91 -3.38
N LYS A 435 -6.51 24.50 -2.37
CA LYS A 435 -7.73 25.32 -2.55
C LYS A 435 -7.55 26.45 -3.57
N ASP A 436 -6.44 27.17 -3.49
CA ASP A 436 -6.13 28.28 -4.40
C ASP A 436 -5.88 27.80 -5.84
N PHE A 437 -5.21 26.66 -6.00
CA PHE A 437 -5.01 26.01 -7.29
C PHE A 437 -6.35 25.57 -7.90
N MET A 438 -7.19 24.90 -7.11
CA MET A 438 -8.52 24.48 -7.55
C MET A 438 -9.38 25.67 -7.96
N ALA A 439 -9.28 26.81 -7.27
CA ALA A 439 -10.05 28.01 -7.60
C ALA A 439 -9.56 28.71 -8.88
N LYS A 440 -8.24 28.85 -9.07
CA LYS A 440 -7.63 29.69 -10.11
C LYS A 440 -7.29 28.96 -11.39
N GLU A 441 -6.87 27.70 -11.28
CA GLU A 441 -6.28 26.95 -12.39
C GLU A 441 -7.25 25.92 -12.98
N VAL A 442 -8.16 25.36 -12.19
CA VAL A 442 -9.03 24.25 -12.61
C VAL A 442 -10.33 24.75 -13.22
N THR A 443 -10.63 24.26 -14.42
CA THR A 443 -11.84 24.56 -15.19
C THR A 443 -12.79 23.36 -15.28
N LYS A 444 -14.00 23.59 -15.80
CA LYS A 444 -15.00 22.53 -16.01
C LYS A 444 -14.58 21.50 -17.07
N GLU A 445 -13.70 21.87 -18.00
CA GLU A 445 -13.13 20.91 -18.98
C GLU A 445 -12.06 20.02 -18.33
N ASP A 446 -11.36 20.51 -17.29
CA ASP A 446 -10.35 19.71 -16.57
C ASP A 446 -11.01 18.62 -15.69
N ILE A 447 -12.23 18.87 -15.20
CA ILE A 447 -12.99 17.93 -14.39
C ILE A 447 -14.51 18.11 -14.58
N GLY A 448 -15.19 17.06 -15.05
CA GLY A 448 -16.64 16.97 -15.20
C GLY A 448 -17.17 17.09 -16.64
N ALA A 449 -16.74 18.08 -17.43
CA ALA A 449 -17.06 18.15 -18.87
C ALA A 449 -16.03 17.38 -19.71
N ILE A 450 -16.39 16.98 -20.93
CA ILE A 450 -15.47 16.33 -21.86
C ILE A 450 -14.44 17.37 -22.32
N PHE A 451 -13.17 17.08 -22.10
CA PHE A 451 -12.10 18.00 -22.47
C PHE A 451 -12.06 18.24 -23.99
N GLY A 452 -12.16 19.50 -24.40
CA GLY A 452 -12.09 19.86 -25.82
C GLY A 452 -13.25 19.36 -26.69
N GLU A 453 -14.42 19.08 -26.10
CA GLU A 453 -15.60 18.61 -26.85
C GLU A 453 -15.91 19.51 -28.05
N GLY A 454 -16.01 18.91 -29.24
CA GLY A 454 -16.27 19.62 -30.51
C GLY A 454 -15.11 20.47 -31.04
N LYS A 455 -13.93 20.44 -30.40
CA LYS A 455 -12.73 21.17 -30.83
C LYS A 455 -11.74 20.27 -31.55
N SER A 456 -10.80 20.88 -32.27
CA SER A 456 -9.69 20.16 -32.93
C SER A 456 -8.74 19.56 -31.90
N THR A 457 -8.22 18.36 -32.18
CA THR A 457 -7.17 17.71 -31.38
C THR A 457 -5.75 18.07 -31.83
N ALA A 458 -5.61 19.03 -32.75
CA ALA A 458 -4.31 19.52 -33.22
C ALA A 458 -3.58 20.25 -32.09
N VAL A 459 -2.28 19.99 -31.96
CA VAL A 459 -1.37 20.60 -31.00
C VAL A 459 -0.04 20.92 -31.68
N ASP A 460 0.80 21.73 -31.03
CA ASP A 460 2.17 21.94 -31.51
C ASP A 460 3.00 20.65 -31.39
N ASN A 461 3.78 20.35 -32.43
CA ASN A 461 4.57 19.12 -32.49
C ASN A 461 5.72 19.12 -31.47
N GLU A 462 6.39 20.25 -31.27
CA GLU A 462 7.53 20.34 -30.35
C GLU A 462 7.06 20.22 -28.90
N GLU A 463 5.94 20.86 -28.57
CA GLU A 463 5.30 20.74 -27.25
C GLU A 463 4.89 19.30 -26.95
N LEU A 464 4.21 18.63 -27.90
CA LEU A 464 3.79 17.24 -27.73
C LEU A 464 5.00 16.30 -27.56
N ILE A 465 6.07 16.49 -28.34
CA ILE A 465 7.32 15.72 -28.20
C ILE A 465 7.92 15.94 -26.81
N LYS A 466 7.97 17.19 -26.33
CA LYS A 466 8.50 17.52 -25.01
C LYS A 466 7.69 16.89 -23.89
N VAL A 467 6.36 16.98 -23.93
CA VAL A 467 5.46 16.38 -22.92
C VAL A 467 5.56 14.85 -22.92
N ASN A 468 5.53 14.21 -24.09
CA ASN A 468 5.69 12.76 -24.15
C ASN A 468 7.07 12.32 -23.61
N ALA A 469 8.12 13.09 -23.89
CA ALA A 469 9.45 12.80 -23.37
C ALA A 469 9.55 13.00 -21.85
N SER A 470 8.93 14.05 -21.28
CA SER A 470 8.96 14.29 -19.83
C SER A 470 8.23 13.19 -19.06
N ILE A 471 7.12 12.69 -19.58
CA ILE A 471 6.37 11.57 -18.99
C ILE A 471 7.22 10.29 -19.04
N ARG A 472 7.64 9.88 -20.24
CA ARG A 472 8.25 8.56 -20.49
C ARG A 472 9.64 8.39 -19.88
N LYS A 473 10.35 9.50 -19.66
CA LYS A 473 11.70 9.52 -19.08
C LYS A 473 11.71 9.79 -17.58
N HIS A 474 10.54 9.91 -16.95
CA HIS A 474 10.49 10.01 -15.50
C HIS A 474 11.07 8.71 -14.90
N PRO A 475 11.95 8.76 -13.88
CA PRO A 475 12.61 7.55 -13.36
C PRO A 475 11.64 6.45 -12.88
N VAL A 476 10.44 6.83 -12.40
CA VAL A 476 9.37 5.88 -12.04
C VAL A 476 8.88 5.06 -13.23
N GLU A 477 8.87 5.65 -14.43
CA GLU A 477 8.46 4.98 -15.67
C GLU A 477 9.55 4.04 -16.17
N GLU A 478 10.82 4.44 -16.07
CA GLU A 478 11.96 3.60 -16.46
C GLU A 478 12.03 2.33 -15.59
N ILE A 479 12.01 2.47 -14.27
CA ILE A 479 12.03 1.32 -13.36
C ILE A 479 10.73 0.50 -13.46
N GLY A 480 9.60 1.17 -13.63
CA GLY A 480 8.30 0.53 -13.77
C GLY A 480 8.20 -0.33 -15.03
N ALA A 481 8.71 0.15 -16.16
CA ALA A 481 8.78 -0.65 -17.39
C ALA A 481 9.66 -1.90 -17.19
N TRP A 482 10.80 -1.75 -16.52
CA TRP A 482 11.70 -2.86 -16.22
C TRP A 482 11.08 -3.92 -15.29
N LEU A 483 10.32 -3.49 -14.27
CA LEU A 483 9.62 -4.35 -13.33
C LEU A 483 8.41 -5.04 -13.98
N ARG A 484 7.55 -4.29 -14.68
CA ARG A 484 6.36 -4.86 -15.36
C ARG A 484 6.72 -5.90 -16.43
N ALA A 485 7.84 -5.71 -17.14
CA ALA A 485 8.33 -6.70 -18.10
C ALA A 485 8.68 -8.04 -17.43
N ARG A 486 9.12 -8.03 -16.17
CA ARG A 486 9.46 -9.23 -15.38
C ARG A 486 8.25 -9.85 -14.69
N MET A 487 7.19 -9.07 -14.48
CA MET A 487 5.89 -9.55 -13.97
C MET A 487 4.98 -10.12 -15.09
N SER A 488 5.52 -10.47 -16.26
CA SER A 488 4.78 -10.87 -17.48
C SER A 488 4.16 -12.28 -17.39
N GLY A 489 3.35 -12.49 -16.35
CA GLY A 489 2.39 -13.58 -16.16
C GLY A 489 1.05 -13.09 -15.56
N MET A 490 0.92 -11.80 -15.21
CA MET A 490 -0.35 -11.22 -14.71
C MET A 490 -1.45 -11.29 -15.78
N THR A 491 -2.41 -12.20 -15.59
CA THR A 491 -3.63 -12.25 -16.40
C THR A 491 -4.67 -11.23 -15.91
N ARG A 492 -5.38 -10.58 -16.85
CA ARG A 492 -6.45 -9.60 -16.58
C ARG A 492 -7.43 -10.14 -15.53
N VAL A 493 -7.74 -9.36 -14.50
CA VAL A 493 -8.88 -9.63 -13.60
C VAL A 493 -10.14 -9.43 -14.46
N VAL A 494 -10.85 -10.51 -14.76
CA VAL A 494 -12.10 -10.48 -15.56
C VAL A 494 -13.29 -10.45 -14.63
#